data_AF-A0A9Q1CNI3-F1
#
_entry.id   AF-A0A9Q1CNI3-F1
#
_cell.length_a   1.000
_cell.length_b   1.000
_cell.length_c   1.000
_cell.angle_alpha   90.00
_cell.angle_beta   90.00
_cell.angle_gamma   90.00
#
_symmetry.space_group_name_H-M   'P 1'
#
loop_
_entity.id
_entity.type
_entity.pdbx_description
1 polymer ?
#
loop_
_entity_poly.entity_id
_entity_poly.type
_entity_poly.pdbx_seq_one_letter_code
_entity_poly.pdbx_strand_id
1 'polypeptide(L)'
;MFEHRVQAFMKDVILSPAQPIGHVIDYFYRAEFQQRGWPHIHCLFWVKDAPLYGNSNTDEIVAFIDKYVSCKMPSEATEPKLHEKVLHVQMHNA
;
A
#
# COMPACT_ATOMS: atom_id res chain seq x y z
N MET A 1 -1.98 -16.09 -13.42
CA MET A 1 -0.96 -15.83 -12.39
C MET A 1 -1.17 -14.49 -11.67
N PHE A 2 -1.32 -13.37 -12.39
CA PHE A 2 -1.51 -12.04 -11.79
C PHE A 2 -2.72 -11.97 -10.86
N GLU A 3 -3.93 -12.29 -11.35
CA GLU A 3 -5.16 -12.27 -10.54
C GLU A 3 -5.04 -13.14 -9.27
N HIS A 4 -4.49 -14.35 -9.38
CA HIS A 4 -4.27 -15.21 -8.22
C HIS A 4 -3.35 -14.56 -7.16
N ARG A 5 -2.30 -13.85 -7.58
CA ARG A 5 -1.42 -13.11 -6.67
C ARG A 5 -2.14 -11.93 -6.02
N VAL A 6 -3.02 -11.24 -6.74
CA VAL A 6 -3.84 -10.14 -6.20
C VAL A 6 -4.80 -10.69 -5.15
N GLN A 7 -5.50 -11.80 -5.44
CA GLN A 7 -6.39 -12.44 -4.49
C GLN A 7 -5.67 -12.93 -3.23
N ALA A 8 -4.49 -13.55 -3.37
CA ALA A 8 -3.66 -13.95 -2.25
C ALA A 8 -3.18 -12.74 -1.43
N PHE A 9 -2.72 -11.67 -2.09
CA PHE A 9 -2.32 -10.43 -1.40
C PHE A 9 -3.50 -9.82 -0.62
N MET A 10 -4.68 -9.75 -1.23
CA MET A 10 -5.88 -9.24 -0.58
C MET A 10 -6.25 -10.08 0.65
N LYS A 11 -6.33 -11.40 0.50
CA LYS A 11 -6.77 -12.31 1.56
C LYS A 11 -5.73 -12.45 2.68
N ASP A 12 -4.49 -12.73 2.32
CA ASP A 12 -3.46 -13.19 3.26
C ASP A 12 -2.64 -12.03 3.83
N VAL A 13 -2.69 -10.84 3.22
CA VAL A 13 -1.99 -9.64 3.70
C VAL A 13 -2.98 -8.56 4.12
N ILE A 14 -3.70 -7.95 3.17
CA ILE A 14 -4.52 -6.75 3.43
C ILE A 14 -5.68 -7.01 4.39
N LEU A 15 -6.43 -8.09 4.18
CA LEU A 15 -7.61 -8.46 4.98
C LEU A 15 -7.26 -9.44 6.11
N SER A 16 -5.97 -9.69 6.33
CA SER A 16 -5.52 -10.58 7.40
C SER A 16 -5.80 -9.99 8.78
N PRO A 17 -5.89 -10.83 9.84
CA PRO A 17 -6.03 -10.36 11.21
C PRO A 17 -4.90 -9.43 11.68
N ALA A 18 -3.76 -9.40 10.97
CA ALA A 18 -2.64 -8.51 11.27
C ALA A 18 -2.94 -7.03 10.95
N GLN A 19 -3.97 -6.75 10.13
CA GLN A 19 -4.45 -5.40 9.81
C GLN A 19 -3.32 -4.42 9.45
N PRO A 20 -2.47 -4.75 8.45
CA PRO A 20 -1.22 -4.01 8.19
C PRO A 20 -1.46 -2.55 7.79
N ILE A 21 -2.63 -2.23 7.24
CA ILE A 21 -3.06 -0.87 6.89
C ILE A 21 -4.24 -0.39 7.75
N GLY A 22 -4.46 -1.00 8.91
CA GLY A 22 -5.66 -0.82 9.74
C GLY A 22 -6.79 -1.81 9.40
N HIS A 23 -7.92 -1.70 10.11
CA HIS A 23 -9.07 -2.58 9.92
C HIS A 23 -9.86 -2.17 8.67
N VAL A 24 -9.61 -2.85 7.56
CA VAL A 24 -10.35 -2.65 6.30
C VAL A 24 -11.78 -3.17 6.44
N ILE A 25 -12.77 -2.29 6.26
CA ILE A 25 -14.21 -2.62 6.35
C ILE A 25 -14.86 -2.77 4.97
N ASP A 26 -14.27 -2.17 3.94
CA ASP A 26 -14.69 -2.32 2.56
C ASP A 26 -13.49 -2.07 1.62
N TYR A 27 -13.55 -2.58 0.40
CA TYR A 27 -12.53 -2.35 -0.61
C TYR A 27 -13.08 -2.46 -2.04
N PHE A 28 -12.44 -1.75 -2.94
CA PHE A 28 -12.68 -1.85 -4.37
C PHE A 28 -11.33 -1.94 -5.08
N TYR A 29 -11.22 -2.80 -6.09
CA TYR A 29 -10.08 -2.75 -6.98
C TYR A 29 -10.46 -3.07 -8.43
N ARG A 30 -9.67 -2.54 -9.36
CA ARG A 30 -9.76 -2.91 -10.78
C ARG A 30 -8.37 -3.16 -11.34
N ALA A 31 -8.30 -4.15 -12.23
CA ALA A 31 -7.11 -4.38 -13.05
C ALA A 31 -7.16 -3.46 -14.28
N GLU A 32 -6.07 -2.77 -14.52
CA GLU A 32 -5.85 -1.94 -15.70
C GLU A 32 -4.56 -2.37 -16.40
N PHE A 33 -4.46 -2.04 -17.69
CA PHE A 33 -3.25 -2.25 -18.48
C PHE A 33 -2.69 -0.89 -18.86
N GLN A 34 -1.51 -0.54 -18.35
CA GLN A 34 -0.80 0.64 -18.85
C GLN A 34 -0.41 0.40 -20.32
N GLN A 35 -0.14 1.48 -21.06
CA GLN A 35 0.40 1.40 -22.44
C GLN A 35 1.73 0.60 -22.55
N ARG A 36 2.35 0.22 -21.42
CA ARG A 36 3.57 -0.60 -21.32
C ARG A 36 3.29 -2.10 -21.10
N GLY A 37 2.04 -2.55 -21.20
CA GLY A 37 1.66 -3.96 -21.32
C GLY A 37 1.59 -4.77 -20.02
N TRP A 38 2.03 -4.22 -18.89
CA TRP A 38 1.94 -4.89 -17.59
C TRP A 38 0.62 -4.55 -16.88
N PRO A 39 -0.06 -5.55 -16.29
CA PRO A 39 -1.27 -5.29 -15.53
C PRO A 39 -0.92 -4.62 -14.20
N HIS A 40 -1.67 -3.59 -13.83
CA HIS A 40 -1.58 -2.91 -12.54
C HIS A 40 -2.96 -2.86 -11.89
N ILE A 41 -2.98 -2.84 -10.55
CA ILE A 41 -4.23 -2.72 -9.80
C ILE A 41 -4.37 -1.29 -9.30
N HIS A 42 -5.54 -0.70 -9.54
CA HIS A 42 -6.02 0.47 -8.78
C HIS A 42 -6.91 -0.01 -7.65
N CYS A 43 -6.53 0.27 -6.40
CA CYS A 43 -7.27 -0.11 -5.20
C CYS A 43 -7.79 1.10 -4.43
N LEU A 44 -8.93 0.94 -3.78
CA LEU A 44 -9.46 1.78 -2.72
C LEU A 44 -9.75 0.89 -1.50
N PHE A 45 -9.32 1.34 -0.31
CA PHE A 45 -9.54 0.64 0.95
C PHE A 45 -10.23 1.59 1.93
N TRP A 46 -11.38 1.18 2.45
CA TRP A 46 -12.05 1.89 3.53
C TRP A 46 -11.59 1.29 4.85
N VAL A 47 -10.84 2.08 5.62
CA VAL A 47 -10.29 1.67 6.91
C VAL A 47 -11.18 2.23 8.01
N LYS A 48 -11.58 1.38 8.96
CA LYS A 48 -12.36 1.76 10.13
C LYS A 48 -11.62 2.87 10.90
N ASP A 49 -12.37 3.88 11.33
CA ASP A 49 -11.87 4.98 12.17
C ASP A 49 -10.73 5.80 11.53
N ALA A 50 -10.55 5.72 10.20
CA ALA A 50 -9.62 6.59 9.48
C ALA A 50 -10.10 8.06 9.49
N PRO A 51 -9.17 9.04 9.51
CA PRO A 51 -9.53 10.45 9.53
C PRO A 51 -10.29 10.83 8.25
N LEU A 52 -11.32 11.66 8.43
CA LEU A 52 -12.24 12.04 7.35
C LEU A 52 -11.87 13.41 6.81
N TYR A 53 -11.67 13.49 5.49
CA TYR A 53 -11.43 14.77 4.82
C TYR A 53 -12.60 15.73 5.02
N GLY A 54 -12.31 16.96 5.45
CA GLY A 54 -13.30 17.99 5.76
C GLY A 54 -13.87 17.94 7.19
N ASN A 55 -13.58 16.88 7.95
CA ASN A 55 -14.00 16.73 9.35
C ASN A 55 -12.80 16.67 10.31
N SER A 56 -11.77 15.90 9.97
CA SER A 56 -10.53 15.77 10.73
C SER A 56 -9.57 16.91 10.42
N ASN A 57 -8.63 17.17 11.34
CA ASN A 57 -7.57 18.15 11.10
C ASN A 57 -6.66 17.69 9.95
N THR A 58 -6.15 18.63 9.16
CA THR A 58 -5.25 18.31 8.03
C THR A 58 -4.01 17.54 8.49
N ASP A 59 -3.40 17.90 9.62
CA ASP A 59 -2.18 17.21 10.09
C ASP A 59 -2.45 15.76 10.47
N GLU A 60 -3.66 15.45 10.97
CA GLU A 60 -4.08 14.09 11.30
C GLU A 60 -4.24 13.26 10.02
N ILE A 61 -4.85 13.84 8.99
CA ILE A 61 -5.01 13.21 7.67
C ILE A 61 -3.64 12.95 7.04
N VAL A 62 -2.74 13.94 7.06
CA VAL A 62 -1.38 13.80 6.52
C VAL A 62 -0.61 12.73 7.27
N ALA A 63 -0.62 12.75 8.61
CA ALA A 63 0.06 11.74 9.42
C ALA A 63 -0.47 10.32 9.17
N PHE A 64 -1.78 10.17 8.96
CA PHE A 64 -2.38 8.89 8.61
C PHE A 64 -1.90 8.38 7.25
N ILE A 65 -1.83 9.25 6.23
CA ILE A 65 -1.34 8.89 4.89
C ILE A 65 0.15 8.52 4.95
N ASP A 66 0.98 9.36 5.57
CA ASP A 66 2.44 9.19 5.66
C ASP A 66 2.84 7.92 6.42
N LYS A 67 1.98 7.42 7.31
CA LYS A 67 2.18 6.14 8.01
C LYS A 67 2.22 4.94 7.06
N TYR A 68 1.44 4.98 5.98
CA TYR A 68 1.26 3.84 5.07
C TYR A 68 1.84 4.06 3.68
N VAL A 69 1.98 5.32 3.25
CA VAL A 69 2.46 5.70 1.92
C VAL A 69 3.73 6.51 2.05
N SER A 70 4.83 5.98 1.50
CA SER A 70 6.13 6.65 1.56
C SER A 70 6.98 6.26 0.36
N CYS A 71 7.73 7.24 -0.17
CA CYS A 71 8.78 7.03 -1.15
C CYS A 71 10.18 7.12 -0.52
N LYS A 72 10.28 7.15 0.83
CA LYS A 72 11.56 7.28 1.53
C LYS A 72 12.35 5.98 1.39
N MET A 73 13.62 6.11 1.05
CA MET A 73 14.55 4.99 1.17
C MET A 73 14.79 4.70 2.66
N PRO A 74 14.58 3.45 3.12
CA PRO A 74 14.91 3.05 4.48
C PRO A 74 16.39 3.28 4.77
N SER A 75 16.76 3.52 6.02
CA SER A 75 18.16 3.73 6.39
C SER A 75 18.95 2.42 6.33
N GLU A 76 20.10 2.44 5.65
CA GLU A 76 20.98 1.27 5.55
C GLU A 76 21.57 0.89 6.92
N ALA A 77 21.82 1.87 7.79
CA ALA A 77 22.41 1.65 9.11
C ALA A 77 21.42 1.04 10.11
N THR A 78 20.14 1.40 10.03
CA THR A 78 19.11 1.01 11.02
C THR A 78 18.15 -0.05 10.50
N GLU A 79 17.90 -0.10 9.19
CA GLU A 79 16.95 -1.02 8.55
C GLU A 79 17.54 -1.68 7.30
N PRO A 80 18.73 -2.31 7.37
CA PRO A 80 19.48 -2.78 6.20
C PRO A 80 18.68 -3.75 5.31
N LYS A 81 17.89 -4.65 5.92
CA LYS A 81 17.07 -5.62 5.18
C LYS A 81 15.90 -4.97 4.44
N LEU A 82 15.29 -3.94 5.02
CA LEU A 82 14.20 -3.22 4.37
C LEU A 82 14.76 -2.33 3.27
N HIS A 83 15.89 -1.66 3.54
CA HIS A 83 16.64 -0.90 2.55
C HIS A 83 16.95 -1.75 1.32
N GLU A 84 17.59 -2.90 1.49
CA GLU A 84 17.91 -3.85 0.41
C GLU A 84 16.66 -4.23 -0.40
N LYS A 85 15.56 -4.60 0.27
CA LYS A 85 14.31 -4.99 -0.40
C LYS A 85 13.74 -3.86 -1.24
N VAL A 86 13.59 -2.66 -0.66
CA VAL A 86 13.05 -1.50 -1.37
C VAL A 86 13.91 -1.17 -2.59
N LEU A 87 15.24 -1.20 -2.44
CA LEU A 87 16.18 -0.97 -3.54
C LEU A 87 15.99 -1.96 -4.70
N HIS A 88 15.78 -3.25 -4.39
CA HIS A 88 15.63 -4.28 -5.42
C HIS A 88 14.25 -4.36 -6.06
N VAL A 89 13.17 -4.03 -5.32
CA VAL A 89 11.79 -4.32 -5.76
C VAL A 89 10.90 -3.09 -5.95
N GLN A 90 11.36 -1.90 -5.58
CA GLN A 90 10.59 -0.64 -5.70
C GLN A 90 11.34 0.44 -6.50
N MET A 91 12.50 0.11 -7.08
CA MET A 91 13.21 0.99 -8.01
C MET A 91 12.95 0.54 -9.45
N HIS A 92 12.72 1.50 -10.35
CA HIS A 92 12.70 1.20 -11.78
C HIS A 92 14.12 0.91 -12.25
N ASN A 93 14.37 -0.28 -12.77
CA ASN A 93 15.60 -0.55 -13.51
C ASN A 93 15.50 0.18 -14.86
N ALA A 94 16.49 1.04 -15.13
CA ALA A 94 16.65 1.70 -16.42
C ALA A 94 17.15 0.71 -17.48
#